data_AF-A0A411YFP9-F1
#
_entry.id   AF-A0A411YFP9-F1
#
_cell.length_a   1.000
_cell.length_b   1.000
_cell.length_c   1.000
_cell.angle_alpha   90.00
_cell.angle_beta   90.00
_cell.angle_gamma   90.00
#
_symmetry.space_group_name_H-M   'P 1'
#
loop_
_entity.id
_entity.type
_entity.pdbx_description
1 polymer ?
#
loop_
_entity_poly.entity_id
_entity_poly.type
_entity_poly.pdbx_seq_one_letter_code
_entity_poly.pdbx_strand_id
1 'polypeptide(L)'
;MAVRGRVVLWGVVALAAVVALATDVPAAYVLGPLLGLAILRVGFATFGQLGATVPVDEDPQPVDQAMERTVYSCQPCGAEVLLLVRGSQSPPRHCGERMTEHREIPRDASDPSA
;
A
#
# COMPACT_ATOMS: atom_id res chain seq x y z
N MET A 1 2.59 -7.49 22.20
CA MET A 1 2.76 -6.01 22.13
C MET A 1 1.45 -5.22 22.22
N ALA A 2 0.33 -5.70 21.67
CA ALA A 2 -0.96 -4.98 21.69
C ALA A 2 -1.51 -4.66 23.10
N VAL A 3 -1.29 -5.54 24.09
CA VAL A 3 -1.78 -5.34 25.47
C VAL A 3 -1.07 -4.16 26.14
N ARG A 4 0.27 -4.05 26.01
CA ARG A 4 1.04 -2.90 26.51
C ARG A 4 0.60 -1.58 25.86
N GLY A 5 0.32 -1.59 24.56
CA GLY A 5 -0.18 -0.41 23.85
C GLY A 5 -1.58 0.04 24.32
N ARG A 6 -2.48 -0.91 24.59
CA ARG A 6 -3.82 -0.61 25.14
C ARG A 6 -3.73 -0.08 26.57
N VAL A 7 -2.89 -0.65 27.43
CA VAL A 7 -2.71 -0.18 28.81
C VAL A 7 -2.16 1.25 28.84
N VAL A 8 -1.18 1.58 28.00
CA VAL A 8 -0.66 2.95 27.89
C VAL A 8 -1.73 3.93 27.38
N LEU A 9 -2.50 3.55 26.36
CA LEU A 9 -3.58 4.37 25.83
C LEU A 9 -4.65 4.67 26.91
N TRP A 10 -5.12 3.64 27.61
CA TRP A 10 -6.09 3.80 28.69
C TRP A 10 -5.54 4.63 29.85
N GLY A 11 -4.26 4.49 30.17
CA GLY A 11 -3.58 5.33 31.17
C GLY A 11 -3.55 6.81 30.79
N VAL A 12 -3.25 7.13 29.52
CA VAL A 12 -3.24 8.52 29.02
C VAL A 12 -4.65 9.10 29.01
N VAL A 13 -5.66 8.33 28.60
CA VAL A 13 -7.07 8.77 28.60
C VAL A 13 -7.57 9.01 30.03
N ALA A 14 -7.25 8.12 30.97
CA ALA A 14 -7.62 8.28 32.37
C ALA A 14 -6.98 9.52 33.01
N LEU A 15 -5.68 9.76 32.75
CA LEU A 15 -4.98 10.94 33.23
C LEU A 15 -5.57 12.23 32.65
N ALA A 16 -5.86 12.25 31.34
CA ALA A 16 -6.50 13.38 30.68
C ALA A 16 -7.88 13.70 31.26
N ALA A 17 -8.68 12.67 31.56
CA ALA A 17 -9.98 12.83 32.21
C ALA A 17 -9.87 13.38 33.63
N VAL A 18 -8.89 12.90 34.43
CA VAL A 18 -8.64 13.41 35.78
C VAL A 18 -8.22 14.87 35.75
N VAL A 19 -7.31 15.26 34.84
CA VAL A 19 -6.89 16.66 34.69
C VAL A 19 -8.09 17.55 34.28
N ALA A 20 -8.90 17.11 33.31
CA ALA A 20 -10.06 17.87 32.86
C ALA A 20 -11.16 18.01 33.94
N LEU A 21 -11.32 17.02 34.83
CA LEU A 21 -12.30 17.06 35.91
C LEU A 21 -11.80 17.79 37.17
N ALA A 22 -10.48 17.77 37.42
CA ALA A 22 -9.87 18.36 38.61
C ALA A 22 -9.42 19.82 38.41
N THR A 23 -9.47 20.35 37.18
CA THR A 23 -9.01 21.69 36.87
C THR A 23 -10.00 22.40 35.94
N ASP A 24 -10.15 23.73 36.07
CA ASP A 24 -10.88 24.60 35.12
C ASP A 24 -10.14 24.80 33.78
N VAL A 25 -9.32 23.81 33.40
CA VAL A 25 -8.54 23.87 32.16
C VAL A 25 -9.50 23.73 30.98
N PRO A 26 -9.51 24.69 30.05
CA PRO A 26 -10.35 24.58 28.86
C PRO A 26 -10.10 23.29 28.12
N ALA A 27 -11.17 22.59 27.73
CA ALA A 27 -11.11 21.29 27.06
C ALA A 27 -10.18 21.26 25.83
N ALA A 28 -9.98 22.42 25.17
CA ALA A 28 -9.04 22.59 24.07
C ALA A 28 -7.60 22.17 24.40
N TYR A 29 -7.13 22.40 25.63
CA TYR A 29 -5.76 22.04 26.04
C TYR A 29 -5.57 20.54 26.26
N VAL A 30 -6.66 19.79 26.40
CA VAL A 30 -6.62 18.32 26.53
C VAL A 30 -6.92 17.67 25.19
N LEU A 31 -7.97 18.12 24.51
CA LEU A 31 -8.40 17.59 23.21
C LEU A 31 -7.40 17.90 22.10
N GLY A 32 -6.77 19.08 22.10
CA GLY A 32 -5.80 19.48 21.07
C GLY A 32 -4.61 18.51 20.98
N PRO A 33 -3.88 18.26 22.08
CA PRO A 33 -2.79 17.28 22.09
C PRO A 33 -3.24 15.86 21.75
N LEU A 34 -4.42 15.42 22.25
CA LEU A 34 -4.97 14.09 21.93
C LEU A 34 -5.26 13.95 20.43
N LEU A 35 -5.88 14.97 19.83
CA LEU A 35 -6.16 15.00 18.40
C LEU A 35 -4.86 15.03 17.58
N GLY A 36 -3.89 15.85 18.00
CA GLY A 36 -2.57 15.89 17.37
C GLY A 36 -1.86 14.53 17.39
N LEU A 37 -1.92 13.82 18.51
CA LEU A 37 -1.34 12.49 18.67
C LEU A 37 -2.08 11.45 17.82
N ALA A 38 -3.41 11.56 17.69
CA ALA A 38 -4.20 10.73 16.80
C ALA A 38 -3.83 10.94 15.33
N ILE A 39 -3.73 12.19 14.87
CA ILE A 39 -3.30 12.55 13.51
C ILE A 39 -1.89 12.02 13.24
N LEU A 40 -0.96 12.23 14.16
CA LEU A 40 0.42 11.78 14.03
C LEU A 40 0.49 10.24 13.90
N ARG A 41 -0.30 9.52 14.70
CA ARG A 41 -0.37 8.06 14.64
C ARG A 41 -0.90 7.56 13.29
N VAL A 42 -1.92 8.23 12.74
CA VAL A 42 -2.44 7.91 11.41
C VAL A 42 -1.38 8.18 10.34
N GLY A 43 -0.72 9.34 10.39
CA GLY A 43 0.36 9.69 9.47
C GLY A 43 1.47 8.64 9.44
N PHE A 44 1.99 8.26 10.61
CA PHE A 44 3.01 7.21 10.69
C PHE A 44 2.52 5.84 10.20
N ALA A 45 1.25 5.49 10.43
CA ALA A 45 0.69 4.25 9.89
C ALA A 45 0.65 4.25 8.36
N THR A 46 0.30 5.38 7.75
CA THR A 46 0.33 5.55 6.28
C THR A 46 1.76 5.46 5.74
N PHE A 47 2.72 6.12 6.37
CA PHE A 47 4.13 6.02 5.96
C PHE A 47 4.69 4.61 6.14
N GLY A 48 4.23 3.86 7.15
CA GLY A 48 4.62 2.46 7.35
C GLY A 48 4.30 1.57 6.14
N GLN A 49 3.29 1.92 5.33
CA GLN A 49 2.97 1.17 4.11
C GLN A 49 4.00 1.35 2.99
N LEU A 50 4.81 2.42 3.01
CA LEU A 50 5.87 2.62 2.01
C LEU A 50 6.99 1.58 2.12
N GLY A 51 7.25 1.09 3.33
CA GLY A 51 8.26 0.05 3.60
C GLY A 51 7.67 -1.34 3.85
N ALA A 52 6.34 -1.47 3.87
CA ALA A 52 5.68 -2.75 4.09
C ALA A 52 5.81 -3.61 2.82
N THR A 53 6.68 -4.60 2.86
CA THR A 53 6.67 -5.69 1.87
C THR A 53 5.41 -6.51 2.10
N VAL A 54 4.53 -6.55 1.10
CA VAL A 54 3.41 -7.50 1.10
C VAL A 54 4.03 -8.91 1.10
N PRO A 55 3.70 -9.79 2.07
CA PRO A 55 4.15 -11.17 2.00
C PRO A 55 3.65 -11.77 0.70
N VAL A 56 4.58 -12.20 -0.14
CA VAL A 56 4.26 -12.84 -1.42
C VAL A 56 3.99 -14.30 -1.10
N ASP A 57 2.73 -14.74 -1.25
CA ASP A 57 2.28 -16.09 -0.90
C ASP A 57 2.85 -17.18 -1.83
N GLU A 58 3.46 -16.81 -2.95
CA GLU A 58 3.85 -17.76 -4.00
C GLU A 58 5.22 -17.40 -4.59
N ASP A 59 6.07 -18.42 -4.78
CA ASP A 59 7.38 -18.23 -5.39
C ASP A 59 7.24 -17.65 -6.81
N PRO A 60 8.03 -16.63 -7.18
CA PRO A 60 7.92 -15.98 -8.48
C PRO A 60 8.08 -17.00 -9.62
N GLN A 61 7.06 -17.13 -10.46
CA GLN A 61 7.07 -18.08 -11.59
C GLN A 61 7.59 -17.38 -12.85
N PRO A 62 8.56 -17.96 -13.57
CA PRO A 62 8.99 -17.42 -14.86
C PRO A 62 7.85 -17.53 -15.89
N VAL A 63 7.73 -16.52 -16.75
CA VAL A 63 6.75 -16.49 -17.85
C VAL A 63 7.45 -16.83 -19.16
N ASP A 64 6.91 -17.78 -19.90
CA ASP A 64 7.41 -18.13 -21.24
C ASP A 64 6.90 -17.13 -22.29
N GLN A 65 7.80 -16.27 -22.75
CA GLN A 65 7.52 -15.23 -23.74
C GLN A 65 7.22 -15.79 -25.14
N ALA A 66 7.59 -17.04 -25.42
CA ALA A 66 7.30 -17.67 -26.71
C ALA A 66 5.82 -18.10 -26.81
N MET A 67 5.19 -18.40 -25.67
CA MET A 67 3.78 -18.75 -25.61
C MET A 67 2.91 -17.50 -25.49
N GLU A 68 3.36 -16.53 -24.69
CA GLU A 68 2.54 -15.38 -24.34
C GLU A 68 3.39 -14.20 -23.87
N ARG A 69 3.18 -13.04 -24.50
CA ARG A 69 3.89 -11.81 -24.16
C ARG A 69 2.94 -10.83 -23.50
N THR A 70 3.02 -10.72 -22.17
CA THR A 70 2.22 -9.76 -21.40
C THR A 70 2.98 -8.45 -21.19
N VAL A 71 2.51 -7.36 -21.79
CA VAL A 71 3.06 -6.00 -21.63
C VAL A 71 2.13 -5.18 -20.74
N TYR A 72 2.70 -4.47 -19.78
CA TYR A 72 1.98 -3.48 -18.99
C TYR A 72 2.35 -2.08 -19.48
N SER A 73 1.35 -1.25 -19.76
CA SER A 73 1.53 0.14 -20.19
C SER A 73 0.94 1.14 -19.21
N CYS A 74 1.62 2.26 -19.00
CA CYS A 74 1.16 3.37 -18.18
C CYS A 74 0.53 4.43 -19.08
N GLN A 75 -0.79 4.66 -18.97
CA GLN A 75 -1.50 5.64 -19.79
C GLN A 75 -0.99 7.09 -19.60
N PRO A 76 -0.71 7.57 -18.37
CA PRO A 76 -0.23 8.94 -18.17
C PRO A 76 1.12 9.28 -18.82
N CYS A 77 2.10 8.37 -18.80
CA CYS A 77 3.47 8.67 -19.23
C CYS A 77 3.98 7.84 -20.41
N GLY A 78 3.22 6.83 -20.85
CA GLY A 78 3.59 5.95 -21.95
C GLY A 78 4.67 4.91 -21.60
N ALA A 79 5.01 4.72 -20.32
CA ALA A 79 5.98 3.71 -19.93
C ALA A 79 5.44 2.29 -20.16
N GLU A 80 6.24 1.42 -20.76
CA GLU A 80 5.91 0.03 -21.03
C GLU A 80 6.92 -0.91 -20.36
N VAL A 81 6.41 -1.98 -19.74
CA VAL A 81 7.23 -3.04 -19.13
C VAL A 81 6.73 -4.41 -19.55
N LEU A 82 7.68 -5.31 -19.85
CA LEU A 82 7.38 -6.69 -20.22
C LEU A 82 7.42 -7.60 -18.98
N LEU A 83 6.40 -8.44 -18.81
CA LEU A 83 6.35 -9.40 -17.71
C LEU A 83 7.28 -10.60 -17.99
N LEU A 84 8.40 -10.68 -17.27
CA LEU A 84 9.36 -11.79 -17.35
C LEU A 84 9.13 -12.84 -16.26
N VAL A 85 8.76 -12.39 -15.07
CA VAL A 85 8.55 -13.21 -13.88
C VAL A 85 7.31 -12.72 -13.16
N ARG A 86 6.38 -13.62 -12.86
CA ARG A 86 5.13 -13.33 -12.17
C ARG A 86 5.28 -13.63 -10.68
N GLY A 87 5.47 -12.58 -9.89
CA GLY A 87 5.46 -12.64 -8.42
C GLY A 87 4.12 -12.29 -7.78
N SER A 88 3.20 -11.63 -8.51
CA SER A 88 1.85 -11.32 -8.01
C SER A 88 0.83 -11.32 -9.14
N GLN A 89 -0.44 -11.55 -8.82
CA GLN A 89 -1.53 -11.43 -9.79
C GLN A 89 -2.00 -9.98 -10.01
N SER A 90 -1.57 -9.03 -9.17
CA SER A 90 -1.90 -7.62 -9.36
C SER A 90 -0.96 -6.96 -10.38
N PRO A 91 -1.49 -6.15 -11.32
CA PRO A 91 -0.67 -5.32 -12.21
C PRO A 91 0.25 -4.38 -11.44
N PRO A 92 1.47 -4.11 -11.96
CA PRO A 92 2.38 -3.15 -11.37
C PRO A 92 1.80 -1.73 -11.40
N ARG A 93 2.34 -0.87 -10.55
CA ARG A 93 1.98 0.55 -10.50
C ARG A 93 3.10 1.42 -11.03
N HIS A 94 2.73 2.45 -11.78
CA HIS A 94 3.64 3.50 -12.24
C HIS A 94 2.85 4.83 -12.30
N CYS A 95 3.50 5.96 -11.99
CA CYS A 95 2.81 7.25 -11.79
C CYS A 95 1.66 7.24 -10.76
N GLY A 96 1.66 6.27 -9.83
CA GLY A 96 0.59 6.10 -8.83
C GLY A 96 -0.64 5.30 -9.30
N GLU A 97 -0.76 5.05 -10.61
CA GLU A 97 -1.85 4.29 -11.21
C GLU A 97 -1.45 2.84 -11.47
N ARG A 98 -2.44 1.95 -11.60
CA ARG A 98 -2.19 0.57 -12.06
C ARG A 98 -2.00 0.60 -13.57
N MET A 99 -0.97 -0.09 -14.05
CA MET A 99 -0.71 -0.20 -15.48
C MET A 99 -1.76 -1.10 -16.16
N THR A 100 -2.06 -0.83 -17.42
CA THR A 100 -3.00 -1.60 -18.24
C THR A 100 -2.29 -2.79 -18.90
N GLU A 101 -2.86 -3.97 -18.75
CA GLU A 101 -2.34 -5.23 -19.30
C GLU A 101 -2.71 -5.39 -20.78
N HIS A 102 -1.73 -5.69 -21.61
CA HIS A 102 -1.87 -6.03 -23.02
C HIS A 102 -1.20 -7.38 -23.26
N ARG A 103 -1.99 -8.38 -23.65
CA ARG A 103 -1.50 -9.73 -23.96
C ARG A 103 -1.34 -9.89 -25.46
N GLU A 104 -0.09 -9.97 -25.91
CA GLU A 104 0.25 -10.29 -27.30
C GLU A 104 0.43 -11.81 -27.41
N ILE A 105 -0.35 -12.44 -28.29
CA ILE A 105 -0.14 -13.84 -28.70
C ILE A 105 0.77 -13.76 -29.94
N PRO A 106 1.99 -14.31 -29.90
CA PRO A 106 2.84 -14.37 -31.08
C PRO A 106 2.09 -15.06 -32.23
N ARG A 107 2.00 -14.43 -33.40
CA ARG A 107 1.48 -15.11 -34.60
C ARG A 107 2.46 -16.20 -34.99
N ASP A 108 1.95 -17.40 -35.21
CA ASP A 108 2.73 -18.50 -35.76
C ASP A 108 3.35 -18.08 -37.10
N ALA A 109 4.67 -18.24 -37.24
CA ALA A 109 5.41 -17.91 -38.45
C ALA A 109 5.00 -18.74 -39.69
N SER A 110 4.06 -19.68 -39.53
CA SER A 110 3.54 -20.57 -40.57
C SER A 110 2.22 -20.09 -41.22
N ASP A 111 1.71 -18.90 -40.88
CA ASP A 111 0.49 -18.36 -41.50
C ASP A 111 0.82 -17.72 -42.87
N PRO A 112 0.39 -18.31 -44.00
CA PRO A 112 0.73 -17.83 -45.34
C PRO A 112 -0.07 -16.58 -45.79
N SER A 113 -0.84 -15.95 -44.90
CA SER A 113 -1.67 -14.78 -45.19
C SER A 113 -1.10 -13.43 -44.72
N ALA A 114 0.17 -13.41 -44.29
CA ALA A 114 0.91 -12.19 -43.90
C ALA A 114 1.55 -11.46 -45.09
#